data_AF-A0A8A0RJR4-F1
#
_entry.id   AF-A0A8A0RJR4-F1
#
_cell.length_a   1.000
_cell.length_b   1.000
_cell.length_c   1.000
_cell.angle_alpha   90.00
_cell.angle_beta   90.00
_cell.angle_gamma   90.00
#
_symmetry.space_group_name_H-M   'P 1'
#
loop_
_entity.id
_entity.type
_entity.pdbx_description
1 polymer ?
#
loop_
_entity_poly.entity_id
_entity_poly.type
_entity_poly.pdbx_seq_one_letter_code
_entity_poly.pdbx_strand_id
1 'polypeptide(L)'
;MDFGQQIEQAGKLIEFLIEMGAWRAKLIKTRDIIVDERVRFQCAHSGCRDYGKLMCPPNTPAIDEFRKVLGRYTFGIILQVKGEIKGEDWQKESDMYALKLHDLVYRGEKQAFALGFPFAAGLIGGSCKLCSECGEKCSNRSRARPSLEAVGIDVIRTCRNADMSVNFEKGRVIWTGLILLD
;
A
#
# COMPACT_ATOMS: atom_id res chain seq x y z
N MET A 1 20.99 1.38 -11.65
CA MET A 1 21.57 2.33 -10.67
C MET A 1 22.45 1.56 -9.73
N ASP A 2 23.54 2.14 -9.23
CA ASP A 2 24.24 1.53 -8.10
C ASP A 2 23.44 1.68 -6.80
N PHE A 3 23.84 0.97 -5.75
CA PHE A 3 23.13 0.96 -4.46
C PHE A 3 23.08 2.35 -3.80
N GLY A 4 24.13 3.16 -3.94
CA GLY A 4 24.18 4.51 -3.36
C GLY A 4 23.19 5.44 -4.06
N GLN A 5 23.15 5.38 -5.39
CA GLN A 5 22.17 6.11 -6.21
C GLN A 5 20.74 5.69 -5.88
N GLN A 6 20.46 4.40 -5.71
CA GLN A 6 19.12 3.93 -5.31
C GLN A 6 18.65 4.56 -4.00
N ILE A 7 19.53 4.62 -2.98
CA ILE A 7 19.22 5.26 -1.69
C ILE A 7 18.94 6.76 -1.85
N GLU A 8 19.76 7.47 -2.63
CA GLU A 8 19.57 8.91 -2.88
C GLU A 8 18.22 9.19 -3.57
N GLN A 9 17.90 8.44 -4.62
CA GLN A 9 16.64 8.59 -5.36
C GLN A 9 15.43 8.20 -4.50
N ALA A 10 15.56 7.17 -3.66
CA ALA A 10 14.52 6.83 -2.69
C ALA A 10 14.30 7.96 -1.67
N GLY A 11 15.37 8.68 -1.27
CA GLY A 11 15.28 9.87 -0.44
C GLY A 11 14.44 10.97 -1.09
N LYS A 12 14.72 11.31 -2.35
CA LYS A 12 13.93 12.29 -3.12
C LYS A 12 12.46 11.89 -3.26
N LEU A 13 12.21 10.58 -3.41
CA LEU A 13 10.85 10.06 -3.48
C LEU A 13 10.11 10.21 -2.13
N ILE A 14 10.79 9.99 -1.01
CA ILE A 14 10.23 10.23 0.33
C ILE A 14 9.86 11.70 0.50
N GLU A 15 10.76 12.62 0.14
CA GLU A 15 10.50 14.07 0.20
C GLU A 15 9.26 14.44 -0.62
N PHE A 16 9.19 13.99 -1.87
CA PHE A 16 8.04 14.17 -2.74
C PHE A 16 6.73 13.67 -2.11
N LEU A 17 6.72 12.48 -1.49
CA LEU A 17 5.52 11.93 -0.87
C LEU A 17 5.04 12.77 0.33
N ILE A 18 5.99 13.27 1.14
CA ILE A 18 5.68 14.16 2.27
C ILE A 18 5.10 15.49 1.77
N GLU A 19 5.71 16.11 0.76
CA GLU A 19 5.21 17.34 0.12
C GLU A 19 3.80 17.17 -0.47
N MET A 20 3.54 16.01 -1.06
CA MET A 20 2.22 15.64 -1.58
C MET A 20 1.18 15.35 -0.49
N GLY A 21 1.59 15.32 0.78
CA GLY A 21 0.70 15.25 1.94
C GLY A 21 0.62 13.87 2.61
N ALA A 22 1.61 13.00 2.42
CA ALA A 22 1.81 11.86 3.30
C ALA A 22 2.16 12.35 4.71
N TRP A 23 1.61 11.70 5.74
CA TRP A 23 1.94 12.03 7.13
C TRP A 23 3.36 11.58 7.49
N ARG A 24 3.74 10.39 7.02
CA ARG A 24 5.06 9.79 7.19
C ARG A 24 5.39 8.94 5.97
N ALA A 25 6.66 8.88 5.61
CA ALA A 25 7.18 7.94 4.64
C ALA A 25 8.59 7.50 5.07
N LYS A 26 8.94 6.23 4.87
CA LYS A 26 10.25 5.69 5.23
C LYS A 26 10.66 4.55 4.31
N LEU A 27 11.95 4.49 4.04
CA LEU A 27 12.58 3.38 3.34
C LEU A 27 12.60 2.12 4.22
N ILE A 28 12.28 0.99 3.62
CA ILE A 28 12.40 -0.35 4.20
C ILE A 28 13.13 -1.27 3.21
N LYS A 29 13.93 -2.21 3.69
CA LYS A 29 14.48 -3.28 2.83
C LYS A 29 13.40 -4.34 2.62
N THR A 30 13.30 -4.90 1.43
CA THR A 30 12.23 -5.88 1.12
C THR A 30 12.29 -7.13 2.00
N ARG A 31 13.49 -7.53 2.46
CA ARG A 31 13.67 -8.62 3.44
C ARG A 31 12.96 -8.40 4.77
N ASP A 32 12.66 -7.15 5.11
CA ASP A 32 12.00 -6.76 6.36
C ASP A 32 10.47 -6.65 6.18
N ILE A 33 9.95 -6.86 4.96
CA ILE A 33 8.52 -6.97 4.64
C ILE A 33 8.05 -8.40 4.91
N ILE A 34 7.01 -8.54 5.72
CA ILE A 34 6.51 -9.84 6.16
C ILE A 34 5.34 -10.27 5.29
N VAL A 35 5.49 -11.40 4.61
CA VAL A 35 4.42 -12.05 3.84
C VAL A 35 3.96 -13.31 4.58
N ASP A 36 2.69 -13.35 4.96
CA ASP A 36 2.10 -14.38 5.84
C ASP A 36 0.75 -14.86 5.30
N GLU A 37 0.61 -16.17 5.14
CA GLU A 37 -0.57 -16.85 4.61
C GLU A 37 -1.83 -16.56 5.45
N ARG A 38 -1.66 -16.28 6.75
CA ARG A 38 -2.78 -15.98 7.64
C ARG A 38 -3.48 -14.68 7.23
N VAL A 39 -2.79 -13.74 6.58
CA VAL A 39 -3.42 -12.52 6.05
C VAL A 39 -4.44 -12.87 4.96
N ARG A 40 -4.06 -13.76 4.03
CA ARG A 40 -4.99 -14.23 2.99
C ARG A 40 -6.12 -15.08 3.58
N PHE A 41 -5.81 -15.89 4.59
CA PHE A 41 -6.83 -16.64 5.32
C PHE A 41 -7.87 -15.71 5.94
N GLN A 42 -7.45 -14.62 6.58
CA GLN A 42 -8.34 -13.61 7.14
C GLN A 42 -9.20 -12.94 6.07
N CYS A 43 -8.62 -12.56 4.93
CA CYS A 43 -9.39 -12.01 3.82
C CYS A 43 -10.47 -12.97 3.33
N ALA A 44 -10.15 -14.26 3.16
CA ALA A 44 -11.07 -15.23 2.57
C ALA A 44 -12.11 -15.79 3.56
N HIS A 45 -11.77 -15.92 4.84
CA HIS A 45 -12.55 -16.72 5.79
C HIS A 45 -12.92 -15.99 7.08
N SER A 46 -12.37 -14.80 7.35
CA SER A 46 -12.63 -14.04 8.59
C SER A 46 -13.52 -12.81 8.38
N GLY A 47 -14.48 -12.90 7.45
CA GLY A 47 -15.54 -11.90 7.30
C GLY A 47 -15.14 -10.59 6.62
N CYS A 48 -14.07 -10.57 5.81
CA CYS A 48 -13.73 -9.41 5.01
C CYS A 48 -14.84 -9.12 3.98
N ARG A 49 -15.53 -7.99 4.13
CA ARG A 49 -16.64 -7.57 3.27
C ARG A 49 -16.22 -7.23 1.83
N ASP A 50 -14.94 -6.99 1.61
CA ASP A 50 -14.38 -6.57 0.32
C ASP A 50 -13.72 -7.73 -0.46
N TYR A 51 -13.73 -8.96 0.10
CA TYR A 51 -13.25 -10.15 -0.60
C TYR A 51 -14.01 -10.35 -1.93
N GLY A 52 -13.30 -10.77 -2.98
CA GLY A 52 -13.86 -10.98 -4.31
C GLY A 52 -13.88 -9.74 -5.22
N LYS A 53 -13.56 -8.54 -4.70
CA LYS A 53 -13.37 -7.35 -5.56
C LYS A 53 -12.19 -7.53 -6.52
N LEU A 54 -12.16 -6.76 -7.61
CA LEU A 54 -11.15 -6.90 -8.67
C LEU A 54 -9.70 -6.69 -8.22
N MET A 55 -9.47 -5.91 -7.16
CA MET A 55 -8.14 -5.69 -6.56
C MET A 55 -7.98 -6.39 -5.20
N CYS A 56 -8.84 -7.36 -4.93
CA CYS A 56 -8.82 -8.18 -3.73
C CYS A 56 -8.73 -9.67 -4.10
N PRO A 57 -8.32 -10.54 -3.17
CA PRO A 57 -8.37 -11.99 -3.36
C PRO A 57 -9.77 -12.45 -3.81
N PRO A 58 -9.89 -13.43 -4.73
CA PRO A 58 -8.83 -14.18 -5.40
C PRO A 58 -8.29 -13.52 -6.69
N ASN A 59 -8.70 -12.29 -7.01
CA ASN A 59 -8.34 -11.60 -8.26
C ASN A 59 -6.95 -10.93 -8.24
N THR A 60 -6.19 -11.14 -7.17
CA THR A 60 -4.81 -10.67 -7.01
C THR A 60 -3.85 -11.85 -7.05
N PRO A 61 -2.54 -11.63 -7.33
CA PRO A 61 -1.55 -12.70 -7.34
C PRO A 61 -1.64 -13.60 -6.12
N ALA A 62 -1.37 -14.89 -6.31
CA ALA A 62 -1.24 -15.83 -5.21
C ALA A 62 -0.05 -15.42 -4.32
N ILE A 63 -0.07 -15.81 -3.04
CA ILE A 63 0.98 -15.40 -2.09
C ILE A 63 2.37 -15.87 -2.57
N ASP A 64 2.48 -17.10 -3.06
CA ASP A 64 3.77 -17.63 -3.54
C ASP A 64 4.25 -16.96 -4.83
N GLU A 65 3.33 -16.52 -5.68
CA GLU A 65 3.66 -15.70 -6.84
C GLU A 65 4.17 -14.33 -6.38
N PHE A 66 3.47 -13.70 -5.44
CA PHE A 66 3.87 -12.41 -4.90
C PHE A 66 5.22 -12.47 -4.18
N ARG A 67 5.55 -13.55 -3.46
CA ARG A 67 6.89 -13.75 -2.86
C ARG A 67 8.00 -13.71 -3.89
N LYS A 68 7.80 -14.33 -5.06
CA LYS A 68 8.77 -14.31 -6.16
C LYS A 68 8.95 -12.91 -6.72
N VAL A 69 7.84 -12.18 -6.89
CA VAL A 69 7.84 -10.80 -7.35
C VAL A 69 8.55 -9.89 -6.34
N LEU A 70 8.19 -9.98 -5.05
CA LEU A 70 8.80 -9.22 -3.96
C LEU A 70 10.32 -9.45 -3.88
N GLY A 71 10.78 -10.68 -4.12
CA GLY A 71 12.21 -11.03 -4.14
C GLY A 71 13.00 -10.42 -5.31
N ARG A 72 12.35 -9.75 -6.27
CA ARG A 72 13.00 -8.97 -7.34
C ARG A 72 13.25 -7.51 -6.96
N TYR A 73 12.72 -7.07 -5.84
CA TYR A 73 12.87 -5.69 -5.35
C TYR A 73 13.90 -5.62 -4.22
N THR A 74 14.66 -4.53 -4.19
CA THR A 74 15.69 -4.31 -3.16
C THR A 74 15.11 -3.54 -1.97
N PHE A 75 14.27 -2.56 -2.26
CA PHE A 75 13.69 -1.66 -1.26
C PHE A 75 12.18 -1.49 -1.45
N GLY A 76 11.55 -0.88 -0.47
CA GLY A 76 10.27 -0.23 -0.63
C GLY A 76 10.17 1.03 0.23
N ILE A 77 9.22 1.89 -0.08
CA ILE A 77 8.85 3.03 0.75
C ILE A 77 7.48 2.74 1.36
N ILE A 78 7.45 2.59 2.68
CA ILE A 78 6.21 2.59 3.44
C ILE A 78 5.78 4.04 3.62
N LEU A 79 4.52 4.32 3.36
CA LEU A 79 3.93 5.65 3.52
C LEU A 79 2.61 5.54 4.27
N GLN A 80 2.31 6.57 5.07
CA GLN A 80 1.11 6.62 5.90
C GLN A 80 0.34 7.91 5.69
N VAL A 81 -0.99 7.79 5.67
CA VAL A 81 -1.92 8.90 5.78
C VAL A 81 -2.65 8.76 7.10
N LYS A 82 -2.65 9.83 7.89
CA LYS A 82 -3.35 9.91 9.18
C LYS A 82 -4.57 10.81 9.07
N GLY A 83 -5.66 10.39 9.69
CA GLY A 83 -6.93 11.12 9.70
C GLY A 83 -7.62 11.05 11.06
N GLU A 84 -8.47 12.05 11.31
CA GLU A 84 -9.39 12.05 12.46
C GLU A 84 -10.78 11.69 11.95
N ILE A 85 -11.50 10.88 12.72
CA ILE A 85 -12.88 10.48 12.43
C ILE A 85 -13.75 11.10 13.52
N LYS A 86 -14.64 12.02 13.13
CA LYS A 86 -15.45 12.81 14.06
C LYS A 86 -16.95 12.55 13.91
N GLY A 87 -17.41 12.24 12.72
CA GLY A 87 -18.81 12.01 12.43
C GLY A 87 -19.27 10.60 12.74
N GLU A 88 -20.59 10.43 12.63
CA GLU A 88 -21.26 9.13 12.84
C GLU A 88 -20.94 8.15 11.70
N ASP A 89 -20.73 8.65 10.48
CA ASP A 89 -20.33 7.86 9.31
C ASP A 89 -18.81 7.70 9.22
N TRP A 90 -18.28 6.88 10.13
CA TRP A 90 -16.86 6.59 10.21
C TRP A 90 -16.29 5.97 8.93
N GLN A 91 -17.11 5.24 8.17
CA GLN A 91 -16.66 4.53 6.96
C GLN A 91 -16.35 5.51 5.86
N LYS A 92 -17.27 6.45 5.60
CA LYS A 92 -17.07 7.48 4.58
C LYS A 92 -15.88 8.37 4.89
N GLU A 93 -15.71 8.80 6.15
CA GLU A 93 -14.54 9.57 6.56
C GLU A 93 -13.24 8.79 6.40
N SER A 94 -13.23 7.51 6.79
CA SER A 94 -12.07 6.64 6.61
C SER A 94 -11.71 6.44 5.14
N ASP A 95 -12.71 6.23 4.28
CA ASP A 95 -12.54 6.01 2.84
C ASP A 95 -11.96 7.25 2.13
N MET A 96 -12.24 8.47 2.62
CA MET A 96 -11.59 9.68 2.10
C MET A 96 -10.06 9.63 2.33
N TYR A 97 -9.61 9.19 3.50
CA TYR A 97 -8.19 9.04 3.78
C TYR A 97 -7.56 7.86 3.01
N ALA A 98 -8.32 6.78 2.79
CA ALA A 98 -7.90 5.67 1.93
C ALA A 98 -7.69 6.15 0.47
N LEU A 99 -8.59 6.98 -0.05
CA LEU A 99 -8.48 7.57 -1.38
C LEU A 99 -7.27 8.52 -1.49
N LYS A 100 -6.99 9.31 -0.43
CA LYS A 100 -5.78 10.14 -0.36
C LYS A 100 -4.51 9.28 -0.42
N LEU A 101 -4.46 8.20 0.36
CA LEU A 101 -3.34 7.25 0.31
C LEU A 101 -3.21 6.66 -1.10
N HIS A 102 -4.32 6.24 -1.70
CA HIS A 102 -4.33 5.66 -3.03
C HIS A 102 -3.77 6.62 -4.08
N ASP A 103 -4.11 7.91 -4.01
CA ASP A 103 -3.55 8.92 -4.92
C ASP A 103 -2.05 9.13 -4.70
N LEU A 104 -1.59 9.13 -3.44
CA LEU A 104 -0.17 9.22 -3.11
C LEU A 104 0.63 8.03 -3.64
N VAL A 105 0.12 6.81 -3.48
CA VAL A 105 0.75 5.59 -4.04
C VAL A 105 0.86 5.71 -5.56
N TYR A 106 -0.24 6.08 -6.24
CA TYR A 106 -0.25 6.22 -7.70
C TYR A 106 0.74 7.27 -8.22
N ARG A 107 0.80 8.45 -7.58
CA ARG A 107 1.75 9.49 -7.95
C ARG A 107 3.19 9.10 -7.61
N GLY A 108 3.38 8.46 -6.46
CA GLY A 108 4.66 7.97 -6.00
C GLY A 108 5.27 6.93 -6.94
N GLU A 109 4.47 5.99 -7.47
CA GLU A 109 4.92 5.06 -8.52
C GLU A 109 5.42 5.79 -9.77
N LYS A 110 4.68 6.79 -10.24
CA LYS A 110 5.10 7.58 -11.41
C LYS A 110 6.39 8.35 -11.14
N GLN A 111 6.51 8.91 -9.94
CA GLN A 111 7.71 9.62 -9.54
C GLN A 111 8.90 8.67 -9.39
N ALA A 112 8.70 7.48 -8.81
CA ALA A 112 9.71 6.44 -8.73
C ALA A 112 10.23 6.05 -10.12
N PHE A 113 9.32 5.86 -11.08
CA PHE A 113 9.69 5.62 -12.48
C PHE A 113 10.56 6.76 -13.04
N ALA A 114 10.16 8.01 -12.83
CA ALA A 114 10.93 9.18 -13.28
C ALA A 114 12.30 9.30 -12.59
N LEU A 115 12.44 8.78 -11.38
CA LEU A 115 13.69 8.73 -10.61
C LEU A 115 14.56 7.50 -10.94
N GLY A 116 14.16 6.69 -11.93
CA GLY A 116 14.96 5.59 -12.46
C GLY A 116 14.60 4.20 -11.92
N PHE A 117 13.46 4.03 -11.25
CA PHE A 117 12.91 2.73 -10.83
C PHE A 117 11.84 2.24 -11.82
N PRO A 118 12.22 1.64 -12.97
CA PRO A 118 11.29 1.32 -14.05
C PRO A 118 10.23 0.29 -13.66
N PHE A 119 10.50 -0.54 -12.64
CA PHE A 119 9.59 -1.58 -12.17
C PHE A 119 8.88 -1.21 -10.87
N ALA A 120 8.94 0.06 -10.45
CA ALA A 120 8.28 0.51 -9.24
C ALA A 120 6.79 0.11 -9.20
N ALA A 121 6.36 -0.47 -8.09
CA ALA A 121 5.03 -1.04 -7.94
C ALA A 121 4.39 -0.65 -6.61
N GLY A 122 3.17 -0.13 -6.67
CA GLY A 122 2.42 0.42 -5.55
C GLY A 122 1.38 -0.54 -5.02
N LEU A 123 1.27 -0.58 -3.70
CA LEU A 123 0.25 -1.30 -2.94
C LEU A 123 -0.44 -0.32 -1.99
N ILE A 124 -1.77 -0.33 -1.99
CA ILE A 124 -2.60 0.51 -1.10
C ILE A 124 -2.92 -0.21 0.22
N GLY A 125 -3.54 0.48 1.17
CA GLY A 125 -4.10 -0.14 2.37
C GLY A 125 -5.58 -0.42 2.19
N GLY A 126 -6.02 -1.66 2.48
CA GLY A 126 -7.40 -2.08 2.29
C GLY A 126 -7.90 -2.06 0.83
N SER A 127 -9.17 -2.39 0.62
CA SER A 127 -9.72 -2.55 -0.74
C SER A 127 -9.70 -1.24 -1.54
N CYS A 128 -9.51 -1.31 -2.86
CA CYS A 128 -9.64 -0.16 -3.75
C CYS A 128 -11.03 0.52 -3.63
N LYS A 129 -11.02 1.85 -3.47
CA LYS A 129 -12.22 2.70 -3.28
C LYS A 129 -12.50 3.67 -4.44
N LEU A 130 -11.83 3.52 -5.59
CA LEU A 130 -11.95 4.45 -6.73
C LEU A 130 -13.35 4.50 -7.37
N CYS A 131 -14.20 3.52 -7.08
CA CYS A 131 -15.57 3.43 -7.57
C CYS A 131 -16.50 3.17 -6.37
N SER A 132 -17.72 3.70 -6.45
CA SER A 132 -18.78 3.39 -5.49
C SER A 132 -19.14 1.91 -5.54
N GLU A 133 -19.25 1.36 -6.76
CA GLU A 133 -19.50 -0.05 -7.03
C GLU A 133 -18.52 -0.58 -8.07
N CYS A 134 -17.98 -1.78 -7.82
CA CYS A 134 -17.02 -2.41 -8.70
C CYS A 134 -17.77 -3.24 -9.76
N GLY A 135 -17.63 -2.88 -11.03
CA GLY A 135 -18.15 -3.69 -12.14
C GLY A 135 -17.31 -4.92 -12.43
N GLU A 136 -17.71 -5.72 -13.42
CA GLU A 136 -16.98 -6.92 -13.87
C GLU A 136 -15.59 -6.60 -14.45
N LYS A 137 -15.46 -5.42 -15.08
CA LYS A 137 -14.20 -4.91 -15.63
C LYS A 137 -13.85 -3.59 -14.95
N CYS A 138 -12.60 -3.46 -14.53
CA CYS A 138 -12.11 -2.22 -13.92
C CYS A 138 -12.08 -1.10 -14.97
N SER A 139 -12.82 -0.01 -14.74
CA SER A 139 -12.76 1.23 -15.52
C SER A 139 -11.55 2.11 -15.16
N ASN A 140 -10.89 1.82 -14.04
CA ASN A 140 -9.78 2.60 -13.48
C ASN A 140 -8.43 1.85 -13.54
N ARG A 141 -8.21 0.99 -14.54
CA ARG A 141 -7.04 0.08 -14.60
C ARG A 141 -5.69 0.77 -14.37
N SER A 142 -5.50 1.97 -14.90
CA SER A 142 -4.23 2.70 -14.77
C SER A 142 -3.94 3.10 -13.32
N ARG A 143 -4.97 3.36 -12.52
CA ARG A 143 -4.85 3.81 -11.13
C ARG A 143 -5.02 2.67 -10.13
N ALA A 144 -5.95 1.76 -10.36
CA ALA A 144 -6.31 0.74 -9.40
C ALA A 144 -5.10 -0.11 -8.98
N ARG A 145 -4.96 -0.36 -7.67
CA ARG A 145 -3.90 -1.19 -7.09
C ARG A 145 -4.48 -2.23 -6.13
N PRO A 146 -3.85 -3.41 -6.03
CA PRO A 146 -4.10 -4.31 -4.91
C PRO A 146 -3.61 -3.69 -3.61
N SER A 147 -4.16 -4.17 -2.50
CA SER A 147 -3.71 -3.77 -1.18
C SER A 147 -2.51 -4.59 -0.71
N LEU A 148 -1.80 -4.13 0.32
CA LEU A 148 -0.77 -4.92 1.01
C LEU A 148 -1.33 -6.28 1.47
N GLU A 149 -2.51 -6.27 2.08
CA GLU A 149 -3.18 -7.46 2.60
C GLU A 149 -3.64 -8.38 1.47
N ALA A 150 -4.07 -7.79 0.35
CA ALA A 150 -4.52 -8.52 -0.82
C ALA A 150 -3.41 -9.35 -1.48
N VAL A 151 -2.13 -9.08 -1.17
CA VAL A 151 -0.97 -9.89 -1.61
C VAL A 151 -0.30 -10.63 -0.45
N GLY A 152 -0.90 -10.62 0.75
CA GLY A 152 -0.46 -11.39 1.91
C GLY A 152 0.55 -10.68 2.81
N ILE A 153 0.77 -9.38 2.67
CA ILE A 153 1.67 -8.64 3.57
C ILE A 153 0.99 -8.43 4.93
N ASP A 154 1.68 -8.83 6.00
CA ASP A 154 1.36 -8.44 7.37
C ASP A 154 1.79 -6.98 7.59
N VAL A 155 0.83 -6.07 7.43
CA VAL A 155 1.04 -4.62 7.55
C VAL A 155 1.56 -4.23 8.93
N ILE A 156 1.04 -4.85 10.00
CA ILE A 156 1.39 -4.48 11.38
C ILE A 156 2.84 -4.81 11.66
N ARG A 157 3.27 -6.04 11.36
CA ARG A 157 4.64 -6.47 11.60
C ARG A 157 5.62 -5.78 10.67
N THR A 158 5.25 -5.59 9.39
CA THR A 158 6.07 -4.84 8.42
C THR A 158 6.29 -3.40 8.86
N CYS A 159 5.22 -2.70 9.29
CA CYS A 159 5.32 -1.36 9.84
C CYS A 159 6.18 -1.29 11.11
N ARG A 160 6.09 -2.29 11.99
CA ARG A 160 6.94 -2.38 13.18
C ARG A 160 8.42 -2.50 12.80
N ASN A 161 8.76 -3.32 11.81
CA ASN A 161 10.13 -3.47 11.32
C ASN A 161 10.68 -2.17 10.71
N ALA A 162 9.81 -1.28 10.24
CA ALA A 162 10.18 0.05 9.76
C ALA A 162 10.09 1.17 10.83
N ASP A 163 9.81 0.88 12.10
CA ASP A 163 9.52 1.90 13.13
C ASP A 163 8.34 2.84 12.74
N MET A 164 7.39 2.30 11.98
CA MET A 164 6.17 2.98 11.51
C MET A 164 4.91 2.31 12.06
N SER A 165 4.97 1.79 13.29
CA SER A 165 3.86 1.07 13.93
C SER A 165 2.51 1.77 13.78
N VAL A 166 1.50 0.96 13.44
CA VAL A 166 0.10 1.39 13.30
C VAL A 166 -0.63 1.03 14.59
N ASN A 167 -1.22 2.03 15.23
CA ASN A 167 -2.06 1.85 16.41
C ASN A 167 -3.52 2.13 16.04
N PHE A 168 -4.41 1.24 16.47
CA PHE A 168 -5.85 1.40 16.29
C PHE A 168 -6.42 2.16 17.48
N GLU A 169 -6.73 3.43 17.26
CA GLU A 169 -7.30 4.33 18.27
C GLU A 169 -8.70 4.76 17.82
N LYS A 170 -9.65 4.82 18.76
CA LYS A 170 -11.01 5.30 18.44
C LYS A 170 -10.93 6.76 17.96
N GLY A 171 -11.63 7.07 16.86
CA GLY A 171 -11.67 8.43 16.30
C GLY A 171 -10.44 8.79 15.46
N ARG A 172 -9.57 7.83 15.13
CA ARG A 172 -8.38 8.06 14.31
C ARG A 172 -8.13 6.90 13.37
N VAL A 173 -7.69 7.21 12.16
CA VAL A 173 -7.30 6.23 11.16
C VAL A 173 -5.87 6.48 10.69
N ILE A 174 -5.15 5.39 10.44
CA ILE A 174 -3.85 5.40 9.80
C ILE A 174 -3.91 4.40 8.65
N TRP A 175 -3.92 4.93 7.44
CA TRP A 175 -3.86 4.14 6.22
C TRP A 175 -2.40 4.00 5.78
N THR A 176 -1.96 2.77 5.54
CA THR A 176 -0.58 2.47 5.13
C THR A 176 -0.56 1.99 3.69
N GLY A 177 0.37 2.52 2.89
CA GLY A 177 0.70 2.04 1.56
C GLY A 177 2.14 1.56 1.50
N LEU A 178 2.53 1.00 0.36
CA LEU A 178 3.89 0.61 0.05
C LEU A 178 4.18 0.88 -1.43
N ILE A 179 5.37 1.39 -1.74
CA ILE A 179 5.90 1.45 -3.12
C ILE A 179 7.19 0.65 -3.16
N LEU A 180 7.21 -0.45 -3.91
CA LEU A 180 8.38 -1.29 -4.12
C LEU A 180 9.31 -0.63 -5.14
N LEU A 181 10.62 -0.72 -4.91
CA LEU A 181 11.68 -0.10 -5.71
C LEU A 181 12.73 -1.16 -6.10
N ASP A 182 13.02 -1.26 -7.39
CA ASP A 182 13.96 -2.24 -7.95
C ASP A 182 15.43 -1.84 -7.74
#